data_AF-A0A5P6VRV7-F1
#
_entry.id   AF-A0A5P6VRV7-F1
#
_cell.length_a   1.000
_cell.length_b   1.000
_cell.length_c   1.000
_cell.angle_alpha   90.00
_cell.angle_beta   90.00
_cell.angle_gamma   90.00
#
_symmetry.space_group_name_H-M   'P 1'
#
loop_
_entity.id
_entity.type
_entity.pdbx_description
1 polymer ?
#
loop_
_entity_poly.entity_id
_entity_poly.type
_entity_poly.pdbx_seq_one_letter_code
_entity_poly.pdbx_strand_id
1 'polypeptide(L)'
;MKIIFIGNSHTYMNDMPQLLSEMVENVTSESCEVFMLAYSGRSLKWHMDEEYFSERFNILHGNYDYCVIQEQAHPMPEEADTFTYASKIIELCKMAKTVPIIFETWAEKAKPENQLEMNNRYRKLAKEQDVLLAPVGEVWSAAREELEAKYDTDLYYVDGAHASAIGDYLVATVLTKVITGKLPSNDFVKIYDFSLPNDDWNSVKENVDEEIMSVPLDVAATIRKYVFE
;
A
#
# COMPACT_ATOMS: atom_id res chain seq x y z
N MET A 1 10.36 -0.29 15.23
CA MET A 1 9.02 -0.70 14.75
C MET A 1 9.15 -1.83 13.76
N LYS A 2 8.25 -2.82 13.76
CA LYS A 2 8.20 -3.91 12.78
C LYS A 2 6.83 -3.96 12.10
N ILE A 3 6.81 -3.95 10.77
CA ILE A 3 5.58 -3.95 9.97
C ILE A 3 5.62 -5.11 9.00
N ILE A 4 4.58 -5.94 8.99
CA ILE A 4 4.38 -6.96 7.96
C ILE A 4 3.29 -6.53 6.98
N PHE A 5 3.50 -6.80 5.70
CA PHE A 5 2.49 -6.67 4.67
C PHE A 5 2.02 -8.05 4.21
N ILE A 6 0.71 -8.22 4.06
CA ILE A 6 0.08 -9.37 3.41
C ILE A 6 -0.64 -8.84 2.16
N GLY A 7 -0.24 -9.28 0.96
CA GLY A 7 -0.80 -8.73 -0.27
C GLY A 7 -0.19 -9.28 -1.57
N ASN A 8 -0.06 -8.41 -2.56
CA ASN A 8 0.41 -8.78 -3.90
C ASN A 8 1.20 -7.65 -4.56
N SER A 9 1.13 -7.52 -5.89
CA SER A 9 1.85 -6.50 -6.67
C SER A 9 1.49 -5.08 -6.28
N HIS A 10 0.31 -4.81 -5.72
CA HIS A 10 -0.04 -3.48 -5.21
C HIS A 10 0.62 -3.17 -3.86
N THR A 11 1.29 -4.16 -3.27
CA THR A 11 2.16 -4.01 -2.10
C THR A 11 3.62 -3.88 -2.52
N TYR A 12 4.16 -4.83 -3.29
CA TYR A 12 5.63 -4.90 -3.49
C TYR A 12 6.15 -4.02 -4.63
N MET A 13 5.27 -3.38 -5.41
CA MET A 13 5.70 -2.50 -6.49
C MET A 13 6.60 -1.38 -5.98
N ASN A 14 7.62 -1.05 -6.76
CA ASN A 14 8.57 0.02 -6.50
C ASN A 14 9.13 0.00 -5.06
N ASP A 15 9.36 -1.19 -4.51
CA ASP A 15 9.80 -1.40 -3.12
C ASP A 15 9.03 -0.55 -2.09
N MET A 16 7.72 -0.37 -2.31
CA MET A 16 6.87 0.49 -1.48
C MET A 16 6.97 0.21 0.03
N PRO A 17 7.09 -1.05 0.52
CA PRO A 17 7.31 -1.31 1.94
C PRO A 17 8.61 -0.67 2.46
N GLN A 18 9.69 -0.71 1.69
CA GLN A 18 10.96 -0.07 2.06
C GLN A 18 10.80 1.45 2.08
N LEU A 19 10.10 2.02 1.09
CA LEU A 19 9.80 3.45 1.07
C LEU A 19 8.99 3.89 2.30
N LEU A 20 7.97 3.11 2.70
CA LEU A 20 7.22 3.34 3.94
C LEU A 20 8.16 3.34 5.15
N SER A 21 9.06 2.36 5.22
CA SER A 21 10.00 2.22 6.33
C SER A 21 10.77 3.52 6.54
N GLU A 22 11.40 4.03 5.48
CA GLU A 22 12.19 5.27 5.53
C GLU A 22 11.36 6.51 5.88
N MET A 23 10.11 6.59 5.42
CA MET A 23 9.19 7.66 5.81
C MET A 23 8.84 7.59 7.31
N VAL A 24 8.60 6.39 7.84
CA VAL A 24 8.34 6.18 9.28
C VAL A 24 9.57 6.57 10.10
N GLU A 25 10.78 6.17 9.68
CA GLU A 25 12.03 6.55 10.36
C GLU A 25 12.24 8.07 10.33
N ASN A 26 11.96 8.73 9.19
CA ASN A 26 12.02 10.18 9.05
C ASN A 26 11.09 10.90 10.05
N VAL A 27 9.88 10.37 10.27
CA VAL A 27 8.90 10.95 11.20
C VAL A 27 9.24 10.70 12.67
N THR A 28 9.71 9.49 12.98
CA THR A 28 9.81 8.99 14.36
C THR A 28 11.22 9.12 14.93
N SER A 29 12.24 9.21 14.05
CA SER A 29 13.66 9.04 14.40
C SER A 29 13.97 7.67 15.06
N GLU A 30 13.10 6.69 14.88
CA GLU A 30 13.28 5.31 15.35
C GLU A 30 13.39 4.36 14.17
N SER A 31 14.14 3.27 14.32
CA SER A 31 14.30 2.26 13.27
C SER A 31 12.98 1.57 12.92
N CYS A 32 12.71 1.38 11.64
CA CYS A 32 11.58 0.64 11.11
C CYS A 32 12.06 -0.54 10.27
N GLU A 33 11.56 -1.74 10.56
CA GLU A 33 11.81 -2.95 9.78
C GLU A 33 10.52 -3.37 9.09
N VAL A 34 10.61 -3.67 7.80
CA VAL A 34 9.47 -4.09 6.99
C VAL A 34 9.65 -5.51 6.45
N PHE A 35 8.54 -6.23 6.39
CA PHE A 35 8.46 -7.61 5.94
C PHE A 35 7.27 -7.73 5.01
N MET A 36 7.32 -8.62 4.03
CA MET A 36 6.18 -8.86 3.16
C MET A 36 5.99 -10.35 2.89
N LEU A 37 4.74 -10.79 2.96
CA LEU A 37 4.24 -11.99 2.31
C LEU A 37 3.33 -11.49 1.19
N ALA A 38 3.93 -11.16 0.06
CA ALA A 38 3.22 -10.60 -1.07
C ALA A 38 3.53 -11.38 -2.35
N TYR A 39 2.48 -11.84 -3.03
CA TYR A 39 2.61 -12.74 -4.18
C TYR A 39 1.81 -12.22 -5.37
N SER A 40 2.42 -12.20 -6.55
CA SER A 40 1.82 -11.63 -7.76
C SER A 40 0.41 -12.17 -8.02
N GLY A 41 -0.56 -11.24 -8.16
CA GLY A 41 -1.96 -11.54 -8.48
C GLY A 41 -2.73 -12.36 -7.43
N ARG A 42 -2.23 -12.51 -6.20
CA ARG A 42 -2.89 -13.33 -5.17
C ARG A 42 -3.87 -12.54 -4.32
N SER A 43 -5.02 -13.15 -4.02
CA SER A 43 -6.05 -12.63 -3.13
C SER A 43 -5.83 -13.12 -1.69
N LEU A 44 -6.50 -12.49 -0.71
CA LEU A 44 -6.47 -12.94 0.69
C LEU A 44 -7.01 -14.36 0.86
N LYS A 45 -7.95 -14.76 -0.01
CA LYS A 45 -8.41 -16.15 -0.13
C LYS A 45 -7.25 -17.10 -0.42
N TRP A 46 -6.42 -16.78 -1.40
CA TRP A 46 -5.28 -17.60 -1.77
C TRP A 46 -4.28 -17.69 -0.62
N HIS A 47 -3.96 -16.56 0.03
CA HIS A 47 -3.08 -16.56 1.22
C HIS A 47 -3.57 -17.54 2.30
N MET A 48 -4.85 -17.48 2.63
CA MET A 48 -5.41 -18.30 3.71
C MET A 48 -5.72 -19.75 3.35
N ASP A 49 -5.79 -20.10 2.07
CA ASP A 49 -6.09 -21.46 1.63
C ASP A 49 -4.85 -22.21 1.14
N GLU A 50 -3.92 -21.53 0.45
CA GLU A 50 -2.75 -22.15 -0.19
C GLU A 50 -1.46 -21.97 0.62
N GLU A 51 -1.27 -20.82 1.26
CA GLU A 51 -0.03 -20.51 2.00
C GLU A 51 -0.18 -20.49 3.52
N TYR A 52 -1.41 -20.65 4.06
CA TYR A 52 -1.80 -20.40 5.45
C TYR A 52 -0.74 -20.58 6.55
N PHE A 53 0.05 -21.66 6.49
CA PHE A 53 1.10 -21.92 7.47
C PHE A 53 2.19 -20.85 7.50
N SER A 54 2.56 -20.31 6.33
CA SER A 54 3.49 -19.20 6.16
C SER A 54 2.94 -17.92 6.78
N GLU A 55 1.71 -17.52 6.46
CA GLU A 55 1.08 -16.32 7.03
C GLU A 55 0.89 -16.47 8.54
N ARG A 56 0.33 -17.60 8.98
CA ARG A 56 0.11 -17.87 10.39
C ARG A 56 1.41 -17.83 11.17
N PHE A 57 2.47 -18.48 10.68
CA PHE A 57 3.75 -18.51 11.38
C PHE A 57 4.33 -17.10 11.53
N ASN A 58 4.39 -16.33 10.45
CA ASN A 58 4.93 -14.98 10.48
C ASN A 58 4.10 -14.09 11.40
N ILE A 59 2.77 -14.05 11.26
CA ILE A 59 1.92 -13.18 12.09
C ILE A 59 2.04 -13.52 13.58
N LEU A 60 2.00 -14.82 13.94
CA LEU A 60 2.00 -15.23 15.36
C LEU A 60 3.38 -15.15 16.05
N HIS A 61 4.47 -15.19 15.29
CA HIS A 61 5.83 -15.28 15.85
C HIS A 61 6.77 -14.14 15.43
N GLY A 62 6.36 -13.30 14.47
CA GLY A 62 7.17 -12.19 13.96
C GLY A 62 7.27 -10.99 14.91
N ASN A 63 6.36 -10.90 15.91
CA ASN A 63 6.27 -9.80 16.86
C ASN A 63 6.18 -8.43 16.16
N TYR A 64 5.27 -8.34 15.18
CA TYR A 64 5.03 -7.12 14.43
C TYR A 64 4.19 -6.13 15.24
N ASP A 65 4.51 -4.85 15.12
CA ASP A 65 3.69 -3.75 15.65
C ASP A 65 2.44 -3.57 14.78
N TYR A 66 2.60 -3.64 13.45
CA TYR A 66 1.52 -3.47 12.48
C TYR A 66 1.48 -4.58 11.43
N CYS A 67 0.29 -4.93 10.98
CA CYS A 67 0.05 -5.81 9.83
C CYS A 67 -0.81 -5.08 8.81
N VAL A 68 -0.24 -4.72 7.67
CA VAL A 68 -0.94 -4.10 6.54
C VAL A 68 -1.53 -5.21 5.67
N ILE A 69 -2.85 -5.18 5.47
CA ILE A 69 -3.61 -6.23 4.79
C ILE A 69 -4.19 -5.65 3.51
N GLN A 70 -3.74 -6.16 2.37
CA GLN A 70 -4.11 -5.69 1.04
C GLN A 70 -4.76 -6.81 0.22
N GLU A 71 -6.02 -6.60 -0.19
CA GLU A 71 -6.76 -7.54 -1.05
C GLU A 71 -6.47 -7.27 -2.54
N GLN A 72 -6.66 -8.28 -3.38
CA GLN A 72 -6.61 -8.13 -4.84
C GLN A 72 -7.58 -7.04 -5.33
N ALA A 73 -7.08 -6.10 -6.14
CA ALA A 73 -7.87 -4.98 -6.63
C ALA A 73 -8.56 -5.26 -7.98
N HIS A 74 -7.85 -5.90 -8.92
CA HIS A 74 -8.28 -6.03 -10.32
C HIS A 74 -8.09 -7.46 -10.85
N PRO A 75 -9.17 -8.25 -11.03
CA PRO A 75 -10.53 -7.98 -10.55
C PRO A 75 -10.61 -8.06 -9.02
N MET A 76 -11.45 -7.22 -8.42
CA MET A 76 -11.71 -7.31 -6.99
C MET A 76 -12.50 -8.59 -6.71
N PRO A 77 -12.15 -9.40 -5.68
CA PRO A 77 -12.93 -10.57 -5.29
C PRO A 77 -14.37 -10.22 -4.87
N GLU A 78 -15.18 -11.23 -4.62
CA GLU A 78 -16.51 -11.04 -4.02
C GLU A 78 -16.39 -10.43 -2.61
N GLU A 79 -17.33 -9.55 -2.22
CA GLU A 79 -17.30 -8.90 -0.90
C GLU A 79 -17.21 -9.92 0.25
N ALA A 80 -17.96 -11.02 0.14
CA ALA A 80 -17.97 -12.07 1.15
C ALA A 80 -16.60 -12.72 1.34
N ASP A 81 -15.82 -12.88 0.27
CA ASP A 81 -14.47 -13.42 0.33
C ASP A 81 -13.53 -12.42 1.01
N THR A 82 -13.54 -11.15 0.57
CA THR A 82 -12.72 -10.09 1.21
C THR A 82 -12.97 -10.06 2.73
N PHE A 83 -14.24 -10.06 3.16
CA PHE A 83 -14.58 -10.04 4.58
C PHE A 83 -14.12 -11.30 5.31
N THR A 84 -14.38 -12.47 4.74
CA THR A 84 -14.03 -13.75 5.37
C THR A 84 -12.53 -13.87 5.58
N TYR A 85 -11.74 -13.58 4.54
CA TYR A 85 -10.31 -13.85 4.56
C TYR A 85 -9.51 -12.74 5.24
N ALA A 86 -9.92 -11.46 5.11
CA ALA A 86 -9.35 -10.40 5.94
C ALA A 86 -9.61 -10.65 7.44
N SER A 87 -10.83 -11.09 7.81
CA SER A 87 -11.15 -11.40 9.21
C SER A 87 -10.26 -12.51 9.78
N LYS A 88 -9.95 -13.56 9.01
CA LYS A 88 -9.01 -14.62 9.44
C LYS A 88 -7.63 -14.05 9.80
N ILE A 89 -7.10 -13.14 8.96
CA ILE A 89 -5.80 -12.50 9.19
C ILE A 89 -5.86 -11.56 10.40
N ILE A 90 -6.93 -10.76 10.51
CA ILE A 90 -7.17 -9.85 11.65
C ILE A 90 -7.21 -10.63 12.97
N GLU A 91 -7.87 -11.79 13.01
CA GLU A 91 -7.90 -12.61 14.23
C GLU A 91 -6.52 -13.14 14.61
N LEU A 92 -5.68 -13.52 13.65
CA LEU A 92 -4.28 -13.87 13.92
C LEU A 92 -3.50 -12.67 14.48
N CYS A 93 -3.72 -11.47 13.93
CA CYS A 93 -3.10 -10.24 14.43
C CYS A 93 -3.51 -9.95 15.88
N LYS A 94 -4.81 -10.06 16.20
CA LYS A 94 -5.32 -9.88 17.58
C LYS A 94 -4.71 -10.87 18.56
N MET A 95 -4.55 -12.13 18.17
CA MET A 95 -3.86 -13.14 18.99
C MET A 95 -2.39 -12.80 19.25
N ALA A 96 -1.70 -12.25 18.23
CA ALA A 96 -0.31 -11.83 18.31
C ALA A 96 -0.11 -10.44 18.95
N LYS A 97 -1.21 -9.70 19.21
CA LYS A 97 -1.20 -8.27 19.62
C LYS A 97 -0.55 -7.34 18.58
N THR A 98 -0.61 -7.72 17.31
CA THR A 98 -0.24 -6.88 16.16
C THR A 98 -1.44 -6.04 15.75
N VAL A 99 -1.24 -4.75 15.44
CA VAL A 99 -2.32 -3.84 15.02
C VAL A 99 -2.60 -4.02 13.52
N PRO A 100 -3.78 -4.53 13.13
CA PRO A 100 -4.14 -4.65 11.72
C PRO A 100 -4.49 -3.30 11.10
N ILE A 101 -4.05 -3.10 9.86
CA ILE A 101 -4.38 -1.96 8.99
C ILE A 101 -4.95 -2.52 7.68
N ILE A 102 -6.18 -2.18 7.35
CA ILE A 102 -6.75 -2.46 6.03
C ILE A 102 -6.19 -1.46 5.03
N PHE A 103 -5.51 -1.94 4.00
CA PHE A 103 -5.06 -1.16 2.86
C PHE A 103 -6.17 -1.13 1.82
N GLU A 104 -6.90 0.00 1.76
CA GLU A 104 -7.88 0.26 0.71
C GLU A 104 -7.18 0.58 -0.61
N THR A 105 -7.21 -0.36 -1.56
CA THR A 105 -6.63 -0.20 -2.90
C THR A 105 -7.41 0.78 -3.77
N TRP A 106 -6.85 1.13 -4.93
CA TRP A 106 -7.46 2.02 -5.92
C TRP A 106 -8.17 1.24 -7.06
N ALA A 107 -9.01 1.93 -7.82
CA ALA A 107 -9.63 1.46 -9.04
C ALA A 107 -8.68 1.55 -10.25
N GLU A 108 -8.82 0.65 -11.22
CA GLU A 108 -8.07 0.71 -12.49
C GLU A 108 -8.42 2.00 -13.25
N LYS A 109 -7.44 2.62 -13.93
CA LYS A 109 -7.59 3.91 -14.64
C LYS A 109 -8.74 3.90 -15.65
N ALA A 110 -9.02 2.73 -16.24
CA ALA A 110 -10.09 2.52 -17.20
C ALA A 110 -11.51 2.46 -16.59
N LYS A 111 -11.63 2.22 -15.28
CA LYS A 111 -12.91 2.11 -14.57
C LYS A 111 -12.90 2.87 -13.23
N PRO A 112 -12.66 4.21 -13.25
CA PRO A 112 -12.60 5.01 -12.02
C PRO A 112 -13.91 4.96 -11.21
N GLU A 113 -15.04 4.67 -11.85
CA GLU A 113 -16.33 4.49 -11.20
C GLU A 113 -16.36 3.34 -10.16
N ASN A 114 -15.46 2.36 -10.28
CA ASN A 114 -15.38 1.25 -9.34
C ASN A 114 -14.87 1.69 -7.96
N GLN A 115 -14.17 2.82 -7.85
CA GLN A 115 -13.59 3.28 -6.60
C GLN A 115 -14.66 3.43 -5.50
N LEU A 116 -15.85 3.95 -5.85
CA LEU A 116 -16.92 4.16 -4.86
C LEU A 116 -17.32 2.87 -4.15
N GLU A 117 -17.38 1.76 -4.87
CA GLU A 117 -17.69 0.46 -4.30
C GLU A 117 -16.57 -0.03 -3.38
N MET A 118 -15.32 0.10 -3.83
CA MET A 118 -14.13 -0.26 -3.05
C MET A 118 -14.08 0.51 -1.72
N ASN A 119 -14.29 1.84 -1.74
CA ASN A 119 -14.27 2.68 -0.53
C ASN A 119 -15.33 2.20 0.48
N ASN A 120 -16.55 1.95 0.00
CA ASN A 120 -17.64 1.49 0.86
C ASN A 120 -17.32 0.14 1.49
N ARG A 121 -16.74 -0.78 0.72
CA ARG A 121 -16.39 -2.11 1.18
C ARG A 121 -15.31 -2.08 2.25
N TYR A 122 -14.20 -1.40 2.01
CA TYR A 122 -13.09 -1.34 2.96
C TYR A 122 -13.45 -0.56 4.24
N ARG A 123 -14.21 0.53 4.13
CA ARG A 123 -14.74 1.24 5.31
C ARG A 123 -15.68 0.37 6.14
N LYS A 124 -16.57 -0.39 5.50
CA LYS A 124 -17.46 -1.33 6.18
C LYS A 124 -16.64 -2.41 6.90
N LEU A 125 -15.68 -3.03 6.22
CA LEU A 125 -14.79 -4.03 6.80
C LEU A 125 -14.04 -3.49 8.03
N ALA A 126 -13.36 -2.34 7.87
CA ALA A 126 -12.56 -1.75 8.94
C ALA A 126 -13.42 -1.38 10.16
N LYS A 127 -14.62 -0.83 9.92
CA LYS A 127 -15.58 -0.49 10.98
C LYS A 127 -16.14 -1.71 11.70
N GLU A 128 -16.51 -2.77 10.97
CA GLU A 128 -17.07 -3.99 11.57
C GLU A 128 -16.03 -4.77 12.38
N GLN A 129 -14.76 -4.71 11.97
CA GLN A 129 -13.65 -5.39 12.64
C GLN A 129 -12.96 -4.56 13.73
N ASP A 130 -13.30 -3.26 13.85
CA ASP A 130 -12.65 -2.28 14.74
C ASP A 130 -11.13 -2.20 14.52
N VAL A 131 -10.74 -1.98 13.26
CA VAL A 131 -9.33 -1.93 12.82
C VAL A 131 -9.03 -0.63 12.07
N LEU A 132 -7.74 -0.32 11.92
CA LEU A 132 -7.32 0.86 11.16
C LEU A 132 -7.60 0.68 9.67
N LEU A 133 -7.93 1.79 9.01
CA LEU A 133 -8.09 1.89 7.57
C LEU A 133 -7.04 2.86 7.03
N ALA A 134 -6.33 2.45 5.98
CA ALA A 134 -5.51 3.33 5.16
C ALA A 134 -6.28 3.64 3.85
N PRO A 135 -6.90 4.83 3.73
CA PRO A 135 -7.82 5.17 2.65
C PRO A 135 -7.07 5.57 1.36
N VAL A 136 -6.19 4.70 0.86
CA VAL A 136 -5.31 5.02 -0.27
C VAL A 136 -6.12 5.28 -1.53
N GLY A 137 -7.10 4.44 -1.86
CA GLY A 137 -7.95 4.63 -3.04
C GLY A 137 -8.73 5.97 -3.05
N GLU A 138 -9.11 6.47 -1.87
CA GLU A 138 -9.76 7.78 -1.74
C GLU A 138 -8.81 8.93 -2.05
N VAL A 139 -7.64 8.92 -1.40
CA VAL A 139 -6.60 9.94 -1.61
C VAL A 139 -6.10 9.90 -3.05
N TRP A 140 -5.91 8.70 -3.60
CA TRP A 140 -5.53 8.47 -4.98
C TRP A 140 -6.50 9.15 -5.94
N SER A 141 -7.80 8.90 -5.77
CA SER A 141 -8.83 9.45 -6.64
C SER A 141 -8.94 10.97 -6.52
N ALA A 142 -8.78 11.51 -5.31
CA ALA A 142 -8.83 12.95 -5.06
C ALA A 142 -7.61 13.69 -5.63
N ALA A 143 -6.42 13.10 -5.57
CA ALA A 143 -5.17 13.72 -6.00
C ALA A 143 -4.93 13.64 -7.51
N ARG A 144 -5.37 12.53 -8.14
CA ARG A 144 -5.05 12.21 -9.54
C ARG A 144 -5.34 13.34 -10.52
N GLU A 145 -6.52 13.94 -10.46
CA GLU A 145 -6.93 14.96 -11.44
C GLU A 145 -6.06 16.21 -11.37
N GLU A 146 -5.69 16.67 -10.16
CA GLU A 146 -4.79 17.82 -10.01
C GLU A 146 -3.38 17.47 -10.48
N LEU A 147 -2.90 16.27 -10.17
CA LEU A 147 -1.56 15.82 -10.56
C LEU A 147 -1.40 15.70 -12.09
N GLU A 148 -2.37 15.09 -12.76
CA GLU A 148 -2.38 14.94 -14.21
C GLU A 148 -2.49 16.31 -14.90
N ALA A 149 -3.44 17.15 -14.46
CA ALA A 149 -3.69 18.44 -15.12
C ALA A 149 -2.57 19.47 -14.93
N LYS A 150 -1.87 19.45 -13.79
CA LYS A 150 -0.90 20.49 -13.42
C LYS A 150 0.55 20.10 -13.70
N TYR A 151 0.86 18.81 -13.64
CA TYR A 151 2.25 18.32 -13.67
C TYR A 151 2.50 17.23 -14.71
N ASP A 152 1.49 16.86 -15.52
CA ASP A 152 1.58 15.72 -16.46
C ASP A 152 2.08 14.45 -15.75
N THR A 153 1.64 14.27 -14.50
CA THR A 153 2.10 13.22 -13.60
C THR A 153 1.00 12.19 -13.42
N ASP A 154 1.31 10.94 -13.74
CA ASP A 154 0.40 9.82 -13.58
C ASP A 154 0.74 9.00 -12.32
N LEU A 155 -0.28 8.69 -11.53
CA LEU A 155 -0.14 7.79 -10.39
C LEU A 155 -0.12 6.32 -10.84
N TYR A 156 -0.65 6.03 -12.02
CA TYR A 156 -0.64 4.68 -12.58
C TYR A 156 0.67 4.38 -13.31
N TYR A 157 1.09 3.13 -13.23
CA TYR A 157 2.02 2.56 -14.19
C TYR A 157 1.38 2.51 -15.59
N VAL A 158 2.18 2.23 -16.63
CA VAL A 158 1.74 2.28 -18.04
C VAL A 158 0.58 1.32 -18.37
N ASP A 159 0.34 0.31 -17.52
CA ASP A 159 -0.78 -0.62 -17.65
C ASP A 159 -2.12 -0.07 -17.12
N GLY A 160 -2.11 1.08 -16.45
CA GLY A 160 -3.30 1.71 -15.89
C GLY A 160 -3.90 0.97 -14.67
N ALA A 161 -3.17 0.02 -14.07
CA ALA A 161 -3.63 -0.76 -12.93
C ALA A 161 -2.66 -0.68 -11.75
N HIS A 162 -1.36 -0.91 -11.98
CA HIS A 162 -0.35 -0.81 -10.92
C HIS A 162 0.03 0.64 -10.61
N ALA A 163 0.70 0.85 -9.48
CA ALA A 163 1.24 2.15 -9.13
C ALA A 163 2.51 2.46 -9.93
N SER A 164 2.63 3.71 -10.38
CA SER A 164 3.93 4.27 -10.73
C SER A 164 4.74 4.52 -9.45
N ALA A 165 6.02 4.84 -9.60
CA ALA A 165 6.85 5.25 -8.46
C ALA A 165 6.26 6.45 -7.67
N ILE A 166 5.54 7.35 -8.35
CA ILE A 166 4.84 8.47 -7.71
C ILE A 166 3.54 7.98 -7.05
N GLY A 167 2.85 7.01 -7.65
CA GLY A 167 1.75 6.28 -7.01
C GLY A 167 2.17 5.66 -5.67
N ASP A 168 3.29 4.95 -5.63
CA ASP A 168 3.79 4.32 -4.40
C ASP A 168 4.30 5.34 -3.38
N TYR A 169 4.77 6.51 -3.80
CA TYR A 169 5.01 7.63 -2.87
C TYR A 169 3.73 8.08 -2.16
N LEU A 170 2.60 8.17 -2.88
CA LEU A 170 1.30 8.49 -2.29
C LEU A 170 0.88 7.38 -1.31
N VAL A 171 0.98 6.11 -1.71
CA VAL A 171 0.68 4.95 -0.86
C VAL A 171 1.47 5.00 0.45
N ALA A 172 2.80 5.13 0.35
CA ALA A 172 3.69 5.19 1.50
C ALA A 172 3.40 6.40 2.40
N THR A 173 3.04 7.55 1.82
CA THR A 173 2.67 8.76 2.58
C THR A 173 1.38 8.55 3.39
N VAL A 174 0.36 7.94 2.79
CA VAL A 174 -0.91 7.59 3.47
C VAL A 174 -0.64 6.61 4.61
N LEU A 175 0.08 5.52 4.34
CA LEU A 175 0.40 4.52 5.37
C LEU A 175 1.22 5.12 6.51
N THR A 176 2.21 5.97 6.21
CA THR A 176 3.00 6.69 7.22
C THR A 176 2.10 7.54 8.12
N LYS A 177 1.14 8.27 7.52
CA LYS A 177 0.17 9.07 8.26
C LYS A 177 -0.71 8.22 9.18
N VAL A 178 -1.19 7.08 8.69
CA VAL A 178 -2.04 6.16 9.46
C VAL A 178 -1.27 5.55 10.64
N ILE A 179 -0.02 5.13 10.41
CA ILE A 179 0.81 4.47 11.42
C ILE A 179 1.29 5.47 12.49
N THR A 180 1.76 6.64 12.08
CA THR A 180 2.48 7.57 12.98
C THR A 180 1.62 8.76 13.43
N GLY A 181 0.47 8.98 12.79
CA GLY A 181 -0.34 10.19 12.96
C GLY A 181 0.26 11.45 12.32
N LYS A 182 1.44 11.36 11.68
CA LYS A 182 2.19 12.48 11.12
C LYS A 182 2.61 12.20 9.67
N LEU A 183 2.93 13.26 8.94
CA LEU A 183 3.51 13.17 7.61
C LEU A 183 5.04 13.24 7.72
N PRO A 184 5.80 12.63 6.78
CA PRO A 184 7.25 12.83 6.69
C PRO A 184 7.57 14.31 6.48
N SER A 185 8.84 14.69 6.62
CA SER A 185 9.29 16.06 6.38
C SER A 185 8.96 16.52 4.95
N ASN A 186 8.78 17.83 4.75
CA ASN A 186 8.39 18.38 3.44
C ASN A 186 9.47 18.16 2.35
N ASP A 187 10.71 17.89 2.76
CA ASP A 187 11.85 17.58 1.90
C ASP A 187 12.06 16.07 1.70
N PHE A 188 11.24 15.21 2.31
CA PHE A 188 11.26 13.78 1.99
C PHE A 188 10.62 13.57 0.61
N VAL A 189 11.46 13.49 -0.41
CA VAL A 189 11.02 13.32 -1.81
C VAL A 189 11.57 12.07 -2.48
N LYS A 190 12.26 11.21 -1.72
CA LYS A 190 12.82 9.96 -2.25
C LYS A 190 11.70 9.03 -2.71
N ILE A 191 11.93 8.35 -3.83
CA ILE A 191 11.13 7.25 -4.36
C ILE A 191 12.06 6.19 -4.96
N TYR A 192 11.51 5.00 -5.18
CA TYR A 192 12.14 3.95 -5.98
C TYR A 192 11.37 3.79 -7.28
N ASP A 193 12.08 3.57 -8.37
CA ASP A 193 11.54 3.11 -9.63
C ASP A 193 12.44 2.00 -10.17
N PHE A 194 11.98 0.78 -9.96
CA PHE A 194 12.69 -0.42 -10.40
C PHE A 194 12.36 -0.84 -11.84
N SER A 195 11.51 -0.09 -12.53
CA SER A 195 11.04 -0.45 -13.87
C SER A 195 12.17 -0.31 -14.89
N LEU A 196 12.21 -1.24 -15.84
CA LEU A 196 13.14 -1.16 -16.95
C LEU A 196 12.54 -0.32 -18.09
N PRO A 197 13.37 0.35 -18.92
CA PRO A 197 12.86 1.21 -20.01
C PRO A 197 12.00 0.52 -21.07
N ASN A 198 12.01 -0.81 -21.11
CA ASN A 198 11.22 -1.63 -22.02
C ASN A 198 9.92 -2.16 -21.40
N ASP A 199 9.59 -1.73 -20.17
CA ASP A 199 8.42 -2.15 -19.42
C ASP A 199 8.32 -3.67 -19.22
N ASP A 200 9.47 -4.38 -19.14
CA ASP A 200 9.49 -5.79 -18.76
C ASP A 200 9.20 -5.95 -17.27
N TRP A 201 8.07 -6.58 -16.94
CA TRP A 201 7.63 -6.78 -15.56
C TRP A 201 8.26 -8.02 -14.90
N ASN A 202 8.83 -8.94 -15.68
CA ASN A 202 9.46 -10.14 -15.12
C ASN A 202 10.90 -9.89 -14.67
N SER A 203 11.50 -8.79 -15.11
CA SER A 203 12.87 -8.41 -14.80
C SER A 203 12.88 -6.93 -14.41
N VAL A 204 13.28 -6.63 -13.18
CA VAL A 204 13.42 -5.26 -12.68
C VAL A 204 14.90 -4.91 -12.49
N LYS A 205 15.21 -3.64 -12.21
CA LYS A 205 16.54 -3.26 -11.72
C LYS A 205 16.86 -4.08 -10.45
N GLU A 206 18.10 -4.53 -10.32
CA GLU A 206 18.57 -5.24 -9.11
C GLU A 206 19.51 -4.37 -8.25
N ASN A 207 20.08 -3.33 -8.86
CA ASN A 207 20.92 -2.37 -8.16
C ASN A 207 20.04 -1.22 -7.63
N VAL A 208 19.73 -1.27 -6.33
CA VAL A 208 18.86 -0.29 -5.65
C VAL A 208 19.32 1.16 -5.88
N ASP A 209 20.63 1.42 -6.00
CA ASP A 209 21.12 2.77 -6.26
C ASP A 209 20.68 3.33 -7.63
N GLU A 210 20.35 2.46 -8.60
CA GLU A 210 19.82 2.84 -9.93
C GLU A 210 18.30 3.05 -9.93
N GLU A 211 17.63 2.74 -8.83
CA GLU A 211 16.18 2.88 -8.64
C GLU A 211 15.82 4.18 -7.93
N ILE A 212 16.76 4.75 -7.17
CA ILE A 212 16.52 5.94 -6.36
C ILE A 212 16.28 7.15 -7.28
N MET A 213 15.08 7.72 -7.17
CA MET A 213 14.70 8.97 -7.82
C MET A 213 14.14 9.95 -6.79
N SER A 214 13.69 11.11 -7.26
CA SER A 214 13.04 12.11 -6.42
C SER A 214 11.77 12.64 -7.06
N VAL A 215 10.71 12.70 -6.26
CA VAL A 215 9.45 13.35 -6.63
C VAL A 215 9.68 14.86 -6.70
N PRO A 216 9.16 15.55 -7.73
CA PRO A 216 9.14 17.02 -7.74
C PRO A 216 8.47 17.59 -6.48
N LEU A 217 9.04 18.64 -5.89
CA LEU A 217 8.56 19.18 -4.61
C LEU A 217 7.09 19.65 -4.65
N ASP A 218 6.65 20.15 -5.79
CA ASP A 218 5.27 20.57 -6.04
C ASP A 218 4.31 19.39 -6.17
N VAL A 219 4.71 18.31 -6.84
CA VAL A 219 3.97 17.03 -6.86
C VAL A 219 3.86 16.46 -5.44
N ALA A 220 4.97 16.41 -4.68
CA ALA A 220 4.98 15.95 -3.30
C ALA A 220 4.07 16.82 -2.41
N ALA A 221 4.10 18.15 -2.58
CA ALA A 221 3.23 19.06 -1.84
C ALA A 221 1.74 18.84 -2.16
N THR A 222 1.39 18.59 -3.43
CA THR A 222 0.01 18.25 -3.82
C THR A 222 -0.43 16.92 -3.21
N ILE A 223 0.39 15.87 -3.24
CA ILE A 223 0.07 14.60 -2.57
C ILE A 223 -0.18 14.83 -1.08
N ARG A 224 0.71 15.57 -0.40
CA ARG A 224 0.59 15.86 1.04
C ARG A 224 -0.69 16.61 1.40
N LYS A 225 -1.15 17.52 0.54
CA LYS A 225 -2.43 18.23 0.70
C LYS A 225 -3.59 17.22 0.82
N TYR A 226 -3.66 16.25 -0.08
CA TYR A 226 -4.75 15.25 -0.10
C TYR A 226 -4.65 14.19 0.99
N VAL A 227 -3.45 13.92 1.54
CA VAL A 227 -3.30 13.02 2.69
C VAL A 227 -3.66 13.72 4.02
N PHE A 228 -3.61 15.05 4.06
CA PHE A 228 -3.89 15.81 5.27
C PHE A 228 -5.38 16.06 5.52
N GLU A 229 -6.17 16.21 4.45
CA GLU A 229 -7.62 16.44 4.46
C GLU A 229 -8.42 15.24 5.00
#